data_AF-A0A3R5WWN9-F1
#
_entry.id   AF-A0A3R5WWN9-F1
#
_cell.length_a   1.000
_cell.length_b   1.000
_cell.length_c   1.000
_cell.angle_alpha   90.00
_cell.angle_beta   90.00
_cell.angle_gamma   90.00
#
_symmetry.space_group_name_H-M   'P 1'
#
loop_
_entity.id
_entity.type
_entity.pdbx_description
1 polymer ?
#
loop_
_entity_poly.entity_id
_entity_poly.type
_entity_poly.pdbx_seq_one_letter_code
_entity_poly.pdbx_strand_id
1 'polypeptide(L)'
;MNRKLFVPILKPITSTMKNSIDEQIFNQPNFFQSIQSIQNRTQSKLYGYFCKNYKYKQLGFTEPDYEAFLNRILTTYFNRREITASTKTKSEVRGGGRKPWRQKGLGRARAGSSRSPLWKGGGVCFGPKPKFTSLKINKKEYGLAILLLIRLAYKKKQLLITQSLTSKAFQNIHKTSEIKSLLSYQTKSLSSTEQTIKLVLSKDEYNIFGENFVKASANLPKMSVISENQLTIATFTKPTKFIFTATAFLNTRAKFL
;
A
#
# COMPACT_ATOMS: atom_id res chain seq x y z
N MET A 1 26.36 -41.01 -21.85
CA MET A 1 25.97 -41.56 -20.53
C MET A 1 24.79 -40.76 -19.97
N ASN A 2 23.57 -41.21 -20.29
CA ASN A 2 22.32 -40.60 -19.81
C ASN A 2 21.93 -41.22 -18.46
N ARG A 3 21.86 -40.41 -17.39
CA ARG A 3 21.22 -40.84 -16.13
C ARG A 3 19.77 -40.36 -16.13
N LYS A 4 18.86 -41.30 -16.44
CA LYS A 4 17.41 -41.15 -16.27
C LYS A 4 17.10 -40.94 -14.79
N LEU A 5 16.41 -39.86 -14.45
CA LEU A 5 15.81 -39.65 -13.12
C LEU A 5 14.64 -40.63 -12.97
N PHE A 6 14.75 -41.53 -12.00
CA PHE A 6 13.70 -42.46 -11.60
C PHE A 6 12.64 -41.67 -10.81
N VAL A 7 11.44 -41.51 -11.37
CA VAL A 7 10.28 -41.00 -10.61
C VAL A 7 9.43 -42.23 -10.27
N PRO A 8 9.23 -42.57 -8.98
CA PRO A 8 8.37 -43.68 -8.62
C PRO A 8 6.91 -43.32 -8.94
N ILE A 9 6.25 -44.17 -9.72
CA ILE A 9 4.81 -44.09 -9.98
C ILE A 9 4.11 -44.54 -8.68
N LEU A 10 3.63 -43.58 -7.90
CA LEU A 10 2.81 -43.85 -6.71
C LEU A 10 1.41 -44.29 -7.16
N LYS A 11 0.97 -45.49 -6.72
CA LYS A 11 -0.40 -45.98 -6.92
C LYS A 11 -1.41 -45.00 -6.26
N PRO A 12 -2.58 -44.76 -6.89
CA PRO A 12 -3.59 -43.86 -6.33
C PRO A 12 -4.21 -44.49 -5.07
N ILE A 13 -4.10 -43.78 -3.96
CA ILE A 13 -4.70 -44.13 -2.67
C ILE A 13 -6.23 -43.92 -2.78
N THR A 14 -7.01 -44.94 -2.40
CA THR A 14 -8.49 -44.90 -2.40
C THR A 14 -9.02 -43.87 -1.40
N SER A 15 -10.20 -43.30 -1.68
CA SER A 15 -10.80 -42.19 -0.93
C SER A 15 -10.99 -42.47 0.57
N THR A 16 -11.19 -43.73 0.95
CA THR A 16 -11.34 -44.17 2.35
C THR A 16 -10.02 -44.11 3.13
N MET A 17 -8.90 -44.44 2.49
CA MET A 17 -7.56 -44.33 3.09
C MET A 17 -7.10 -42.88 3.22
N LYS A 18 -7.56 -41.98 2.34
CA LYS A 18 -7.27 -40.54 2.42
C LYS A 18 -7.82 -39.90 3.71
N ASN A 19 -9.05 -40.22 4.06
CA ASN A 19 -9.71 -39.62 5.23
C ASN A 19 -9.07 -40.05 6.57
N SER A 20 -8.64 -41.32 6.72
CA SER A 20 -7.99 -41.76 7.97
C SER A 20 -6.53 -41.28 8.08
N ILE A 21 -5.83 -41.17 6.95
CA ILE A 21 -4.48 -40.60 6.88
C ILE A 21 -4.53 -39.10 7.19
N ASP A 22 -5.51 -38.36 6.68
CA ASP A 22 -5.69 -36.93 6.96
C ASP A 22 -5.99 -36.67 8.45
N GLU A 23 -6.81 -37.49 9.11
CA GLU A 23 -7.08 -37.39 10.56
C GLU A 23 -5.85 -37.74 11.42
N GLN A 24 -5.07 -38.75 11.05
CA GLN A 24 -3.82 -39.11 11.74
C GLN A 24 -2.71 -38.07 11.55
N ILE A 25 -2.68 -37.39 10.40
CA ILE A 25 -1.72 -36.32 10.08
C ILE A 25 -2.05 -35.03 10.86
N PHE A 26 -3.34 -34.67 10.97
CA PHE A 26 -3.78 -33.47 11.71
C PHE A 26 -3.56 -33.57 13.24
N ASN A 27 -3.55 -34.79 13.80
CA ASN A 27 -3.43 -35.03 15.24
C ASN A 27 -1.98 -35.17 15.76
N GLN A 28 -0.96 -35.06 14.90
CA GLN A 28 0.43 -35.08 15.35
C GLN A 28 0.75 -33.77 16.10
N PRO A 29 1.27 -33.81 17.34
CA PRO A 29 1.50 -32.61 18.17
C PRO A 29 2.47 -31.59 17.53
N ASN A 30 3.30 -32.06 16.59
CA ASN A 30 4.28 -31.25 15.86
C ASN A 30 3.86 -30.93 14.41
N PHE A 31 2.65 -31.28 13.96
CA PHE A 31 2.20 -31.04 12.58
C PHE A 31 2.13 -29.55 12.27
N PHE A 32 1.55 -28.76 13.18
CA PHE A 32 1.48 -27.31 13.01
C PHE A 32 2.85 -26.65 13.11
N GLN A 33 3.76 -27.16 13.95
CA GLN A 33 5.13 -26.64 14.06
C GLN A 33 5.98 -26.96 12.82
N SER A 34 5.81 -28.17 12.25
CA SER A 34 6.51 -28.59 11.03
C SER A 34 5.97 -27.85 9.81
N ILE A 35 4.64 -27.67 9.68
CA ILE A 35 4.02 -26.80 8.67
C ILE A 35 4.51 -25.37 8.81
N GLN A 36 4.55 -24.82 10.03
CA GLN A 36 5.06 -23.46 10.26
C GLN A 36 6.53 -23.35 9.82
N SER A 37 7.36 -24.37 10.10
CA SER A 37 8.77 -24.39 9.69
C SER A 37 8.96 -24.53 8.17
N ILE A 38 8.12 -25.31 7.50
CA ILE A 38 8.11 -25.51 6.04
C ILE A 38 7.62 -24.24 5.35
N GLN A 39 6.55 -23.62 5.87
CA GLN A 39 6.06 -22.31 5.45
C GLN A 39 7.15 -21.25 5.63
N ASN A 40 7.89 -21.25 6.75
CA ASN A 40 9.00 -20.33 6.96
C ASN A 40 10.16 -20.57 5.97
N ARG A 41 10.48 -21.82 5.61
CA ARG A 41 11.49 -22.16 4.59
C ARG A 41 11.07 -21.75 3.18
N THR A 42 9.81 -21.97 2.79
CA THR A 42 9.29 -21.55 1.47
C THR A 42 9.15 -20.04 1.38
N GLN A 43 8.70 -19.37 2.45
CA GLN A 43 8.71 -17.91 2.59
C GLN A 43 10.12 -17.34 2.48
N SER A 44 11.10 -17.94 3.15
CA SER A 44 12.51 -17.56 3.07
C SER A 44 13.08 -17.74 1.65
N LYS A 45 12.74 -18.83 0.95
CA LYS A 45 13.15 -19.05 -0.45
C LYS A 45 12.52 -18.03 -1.42
N LEU A 46 11.21 -17.77 -1.30
CA LEU A 46 10.51 -16.76 -2.10
C LEU A 46 11.07 -15.35 -1.87
N TYR A 47 11.39 -15.02 -0.61
CA TYR A 47 12.06 -13.76 -0.28
C TYR A 47 13.50 -13.72 -0.78
N GLY A 48 14.26 -14.81 -0.65
CA GLY A 48 15.60 -14.94 -1.22
C GLY A 48 15.58 -14.72 -2.73
N TYR A 49 14.56 -15.23 -3.43
CA TYR A 49 14.33 -14.97 -4.85
C TYR A 49 13.99 -13.49 -5.12
N PHE A 50 13.19 -12.85 -4.26
CA PHE A 50 12.89 -11.41 -4.32
C PHE A 50 14.18 -10.59 -4.20
N CYS A 51 15.02 -10.84 -3.19
CA CYS A 51 16.22 -10.04 -2.92
C CYS A 51 17.44 -10.33 -3.82
N LYS A 52 17.55 -11.53 -4.40
CA LYS A 52 18.75 -11.95 -5.16
C LYS A 52 19.00 -11.19 -6.47
N ASN A 53 17.99 -10.60 -7.10
CA ASN A 53 18.13 -10.00 -8.45
C ASN A 53 18.06 -8.47 -8.47
N TYR A 54 18.14 -7.80 -7.33
CA TYR A 54 18.12 -6.35 -7.39
C TYR A 54 19.47 -5.76 -7.76
N LYS A 55 19.46 -4.93 -8.79
CA LYS A 55 20.51 -3.97 -9.18
C LYS A 55 20.86 -2.94 -8.08
N TYR A 56 20.55 -3.18 -6.80
CA TYR A 56 20.84 -2.24 -5.71
C TYR A 56 22.34 -2.03 -5.52
N LYS A 57 23.15 -3.10 -5.65
CA LYS A 57 24.61 -2.99 -5.61
C LYS A 57 25.19 -2.23 -6.82
N GLN A 58 24.54 -2.30 -7.98
CA GLN A 58 24.97 -1.60 -9.20
C GLN A 58 24.64 -0.11 -9.18
N LEU A 59 23.60 0.30 -8.43
CA LEU A 59 23.17 1.70 -8.27
C LEU A 59 23.91 2.43 -7.14
N GLY A 60 24.77 1.76 -6.38
CA GLY A 60 25.63 2.39 -5.35
C GLY A 60 24.92 2.85 -4.07
N PHE A 61 23.63 2.57 -3.87
CA PHE A 61 22.91 2.97 -2.65
C PHE A 61 23.43 2.24 -1.40
N THR A 62 23.83 3.00 -0.38
CA THR A 62 24.15 2.50 0.97
C THR A 62 22.88 2.47 1.85
N GLU A 63 22.92 1.76 2.99
CA GLU A 63 21.75 1.67 3.89
C GLU A 63 21.15 3.04 4.36
N PRO A 64 21.92 4.10 4.67
CA PRO A 64 21.35 5.41 5.01
C PRO A 64 20.66 6.13 3.83
N ASP A 65 21.03 5.83 2.58
CA ASP A 65 20.47 6.52 1.40
C ASP A 65 19.01 6.11 1.12
N TYR A 66 18.62 4.89 1.52
CA TYR A 66 17.27 4.39 1.29
C TYR A 66 16.20 5.15 2.07
N GLU A 67 16.51 5.58 3.29
CA GLU A 67 15.56 6.29 4.13
C GLU A 67 15.27 7.68 3.57
N ALA A 68 16.32 8.43 3.21
CA ALA A 68 16.18 9.73 2.57
C ALA A 68 15.40 9.62 1.24
N PHE A 69 15.70 8.60 0.43
CA PHE A 69 14.97 8.32 -0.80
C PHE A 69 13.48 8.05 -0.55
N LEU A 70 13.15 7.16 0.40
CA LEU A 70 11.78 6.83 0.74
C LEU A 70 11.03 8.04 1.30
N ASN A 71 11.66 8.83 2.18
CA ASN A 71 11.08 10.04 2.74
C ASN A 71 10.76 11.08 1.66
N ARG A 72 11.65 11.28 0.68
CA ARG A 72 11.39 12.14 -0.49
C ARG A 72 10.20 11.62 -1.32
N ILE A 73 10.14 10.33 -1.59
CA ILE A 73 9.04 9.74 -2.37
C ILE A 73 7.71 9.83 -1.61
N LEU A 74 7.72 9.60 -0.30
CA LEU A 74 6.52 9.71 0.55
C LEU A 74 6.01 11.15 0.58
N THR A 75 6.87 12.12 0.87
CA THR A 75 6.50 13.54 0.91
C THR A 75 5.95 14.02 -0.42
N THR A 76 6.58 13.66 -1.54
CA THR A 76 6.06 13.98 -2.89
C THR A 76 4.73 13.28 -3.18
N TYR A 77 4.57 12.01 -2.80
CA TYR A 77 3.34 11.24 -3.05
C TYR A 77 2.12 11.81 -2.29
N PHE A 78 2.32 12.23 -1.04
CA PHE A 78 1.28 12.83 -0.19
C PHE A 78 1.07 14.33 -0.43
N ASN A 79 1.94 14.99 -1.21
CA ASN A 79 1.75 16.37 -1.59
C ASN A 79 0.67 16.48 -2.69
N ARG A 80 -0.59 16.30 -2.27
CA ARG A 80 -1.81 16.41 -3.09
C ARG A 80 -2.79 17.39 -2.47
N ARG A 81 -2.27 18.37 -1.73
CA ARG A 81 -3.11 19.39 -1.10
C ARG A 81 -3.73 20.27 -2.19
N GLU A 82 -5.02 20.49 -2.09
CA GLU A 82 -5.71 21.46 -2.93
C GLU A 82 -5.74 22.79 -2.19
N ILE A 83 -5.02 23.77 -2.72
CA ILE A 83 -5.06 25.13 -2.17
C ILE A 83 -6.23 25.83 -2.86
N THR A 84 -7.36 25.91 -2.16
CA THR A 84 -8.61 26.56 -2.64
C THR A 84 -8.76 27.99 -2.13
N ALA A 85 -7.92 28.41 -1.17
CA ALA A 85 -7.92 29.75 -0.64
C ALA A 85 -7.67 30.79 -1.75
N SER A 86 -8.52 31.80 -1.81
CA SER A 86 -8.47 32.86 -2.80
C SER A 86 -8.74 34.21 -2.16
N THR A 87 -7.98 35.22 -2.58
CA THR A 87 -8.18 36.62 -2.20
C THR A 87 -8.43 37.45 -3.44
N LYS A 88 -9.19 38.54 -3.29
CA LYS A 88 -9.45 39.47 -4.38
C LYS A 88 -8.28 40.42 -4.56
N THR A 89 -7.69 40.42 -5.76
CA THR A 89 -6.70 41.42 -6.14
C THR A 89 -7.38 42.76 -6.42
N LYS A 90 -6.60 43.85 -6.51
CA LYS A 90 -7.13 45.20 -6.79
C LYS A 90 -8.03 45.24 -8.04
N SER A 91 -7.76 44.44 -9.06
CA SER A 91 -8.58 44.36 -10.29
C SER A 91 -9.91 43.65 -10.08
N GLU A 92 -9.96 42.66 -9.19
CA GLU A 92 -11.12 41.80 -8.90
C GLU A 92 -12.09 42.41 -7.88
N VAL A 93 -11.63 43.38 -7.07
CA VAL A 93 -12.49 44.09 -6.12
C VAL A 93 -13.51 44.96 -6.87
N ARG A 94 -14.79 44.85 -6.46
CA ARG A 94 -15.90 45.64 -7.01
C ARG A 94 -15.69 47.12 -6.69
N GLY A 95 -15.68 47.96 -7.71
CA GLY A 95 -15.53 49.42 -7.57
C GLY A 95 -14.95 50.05 -8.84
N GLY A 96 -14.92 51.38 -8.87
CA GLY A 96 -14.45 52.14 -10.04
C GLY A 96 -12.93 52.16 -10.21
N GLY A 97 -12.48 52.44 -11.44
CA GLY A 97 -11.09 52.80 -11.77
C GLY A 97 -10.82 54.31 -11.71
N ARG A 98 -11.86 55.13 -11.48
CA ARG A 98 -11.75 56.59 -11.46
C ARG A 98 -10.85 57.04 -10.31
N LYS A 99 -9.94 57.96 -10.64
CA LYS A 99 -9.04 58.59 -9.67
C LYS A 99 -9.87 59.35 -8.62
N PRO A 100 -9.65 59.14 -7.31
CA PRO A 100 -10.44 59.80 -6.27
C PRO A 100 -10.37 61.34 -6.32
N TRP A 101 -9.20 61.89 -6.65
CA TRP A 101 -8.99 63.34 -6.79
C TRP A 101 -7.84 63.67 -7.74
N ARG A 102 -7.74 64.95 -8.16
CA ARG A 102 -6.67 65.47 -9.03
C ARG A 102 -5.27 65.31 -8.41
N GLN A 103 -4.23 65.21 -9.25
CA GLN A 103 -2.87 64.87 -8.80
C GLN A 103 -2.21 65.90 -7.87
N LYS A 104 -2.60 67.18 -7.95
CA LYS A 104 -2.06 68.30 -7.16
C LYS A 104 -3.17 69.31 -6.81
N GLY A 105 -2.92 70.20 -5.86
CA GLY A 105 -3.80 71.33 -5.52
C GLY A 105 -4.89 71.06 -4.48
N LEU A 106 -4.85 69.93 -3.77
CA LEU A 106 -5.80 69.60 -2.68
C LEU A 106 -5.13 69.37 -1.32
N GLY A 107 -3.79 69.46 -1.23
CA GLY A 107 -3.04 69.18 0.02
C GLY A 107 -3.06 67.72 0.50
N ARG A 108 -3.87 66.85 -0.10
CA ARG A 108 -3.97 65.41 0.24
C ARG A 108 -2.84 64.59 -0.39
N ALA A 109 -2.53 63.44 0.22
CA ALA A 109 -1.63 62.44 -0.36
C ALA A 109 -2.10 62.00 -1.77
N ARG A 110 -1.17 61.58 -2.63
CA ARG A 110 -1.49 61.17 -4.00
C ARG A 110 -2.16 59.79 -4.00
N ALA A 111 -3.30 59.66 -4.67
CA ALA A 111 -4.00 58.38 -4.81
C ALA A 111 -4.25 58.03 -6.29
N GLY A 112 -4.15 56.74 -6.61
CA GLY A 112 -4.47 56.20 -7.94
C GLY A 112 -5.92 55.74 -8.05
N SER A 113 -6.35 54.84 -7.17
CA SER A 113 -7.71 54.27 -7.14
C SER A 113 -8.09 53.95 -5.69
N SER A 114 -9.38 54.03 -5.37
CA SER A 114 -9.93 53.63 -4.08
C SER A 114 -9.87 52.12 -3.81
N ARG A 115 -9.63 51.29 -4.84
CA ARG A 115 -9.48 49.83 -4.71
C ARG A 115 -8.06 49.39 -4.32
N SER A 116 -7.13 50.33 -4.13
CA SER A 116 -5.75 50.02 -3.77
C SER A 116 -5.69 49.28 -2.43
N PRO A 117 -4.75 48.34 -2.22
CA PRO A 117 -4.52 47.69 -0.91
C PRO A 117 -4.30 48.65 0.25
N LEU A 118 -3.84 49.88 -0.03
CA LEU A 118 -3.64 50.93 0.96
C LEU A 118 -4.96 51.46 1.56
N TRP A 119 -6.08 51.25 0.87
CA TRP A 119 -7.41 51.71 1.30
C TRP A 119 -8.14 50.61 2.05
N LYS A 120 -8.95 51.01 3.05
CA LYS A 120 -9.91 50.10 3.70
C LYS A 120 -10.90 49.58 2.66
N GLY A 121 -11.08 48.25 2.61
CA GLY A 121 -11.92 47.58 1.60
C GLY A 121 -11.27 47.46 0.21
N GLY A 122 -9.99 47.82 0.06
CA GLY A 122 -9.21 47.58 -1.16
C GLY A 122 -8.82 46.11 -1.36
N GLY A 123 -8.20 45.81 -2.51
CA GLY A 123 -7.72 44.45 -2.81
C GLY A 123 -6.48 44.06 -1.99
N VAL A 124 -6.22 42.77 -1.85
CA VAL A 124 -5.05 42.25 -1.10
C VAL A 124 -3.86 42.06 -2.04
N CYS A 125 -2.67 42.54 -1.63
CA CYS A 125 -1.41 42.27 -2.32
C CYS A 125 -0.80 40.94 -1.87
N PHE A 126 -0.38 40.12 -2.83
CA PHE A 126 0.26 38.82 -2.58
C PHE A 126 -0.55 37.86 -1.68
N GLY A 127 -1.87 38.01 -1.68
CA GLY A 127 -2.74 37.07 -0.98
C GLY A 127 -2.79 35.70 -1.68
N PRO A 128 -3.29 34.65 -0.99
CA PRO A 128 -3.38 33.33 -1.55
C PRO A 128 -4.26 33.32 -2.80
N LYS A 129 -3.83 32.52 -3.78
CA LYS A 129 -4.57 32.20 -5.00
C LYS A 129 -4.67 30.68 -5.12
N PRO A 130 -5.78 30.18 -5.69
CA PRO A 130 -5.96 28.75 -5.83
C PRO A 130 -4.87 28.19 -6.75
N LYS A 131 -4.19 27.14 -6.29
CA LYS A 131 -3.10 26.52 -7.02
C LYS A 131 -3.06 25.02 -6.76
N PHE A 132 -2.67 24.28 -7.79
CA PHE A 132 -2.45 22.85 -7.70
C PHE A 132 -1.01 22.58 -7.30
N THR A 133 -0.80 21.93 -6.16
CA THR A 133 0.52 21.48 -5.72
C THR A 133 0.63 19.98 -5.98
N SER A 134 0.99 19.58 -7.20
CA SER A 134 1.30 18.19 -7.53
C SER A 134 2.77 18.10 -7.95
N LEU A 135 3.53 17.22 -7.27
CA LEU A 135 4.92 16.94 -7.62
C LEU A 135 4.98 15.62 -8.38
N LYS A 136 5.73 15.60 -9.48
CA LYS A 136 5.89 14.41 -10.31
C LYS A 136 6.86 13.41 -9.67
N ILE A 137 6.48 12.14 -9.66
CA ILE A 137 7.35 11.01 -9.31
C ILE A 137 7.63 10.20 -10.57
N ASN A 138 8.90 9.90 -10.84
CA ASN A 138 9.27 9.07 -11.98
C ASN A 138 8.81 7.62 -11.76
N LYS A 139 8.35 6.95 -12.84
CA LYS A 139 7.81 5.57 -12.76
C LYS A 139 8.80 4.58 -12.14
N LYS A 140 10.08 4.68 -12.51
CA LYS A 140 11.16 3.82 -11.98
C LYS A 140 11.41 4.07 -10.49
N GLU A 141 11.39 5.33 -10.05
CA GLU A 141 11.53 5.68 -8.63
C GLU A 141 10.34 5.17 -7.81
N TYR A 142 9.13 5.28 -8.35
CA TYR A 142 7.92 4.76 -7.71
C TYR A 142 7.97 3.23 -7.52
N GLY A 143 8.34 2.50 -8.56
CA GLY A 143 8.50 1.04 -8.48
C GLY A 143 9.57 0.64 -7.47
N LEU A 144 10.73 1.30 -7.51
CA LEU A 144 11.80 1.07 -6.55
C LEU A 144 11.36 1.32 -5.10
N ALA A 145 10.61 2.40 -4.85
CA ALA A 145 10.10 2.72 -3.52
C ALA A 145 9.18 1.63 -2.97
N ILE A 146 8.28 1.08 -3.77
CA ILE A 146 7.40 -0.02 -3.35
C ILE A 146 8.21 -1.27 -2.99
N LEU A 147 9.20 -1.62 -3.80
CA LEU A 147 10.02 -2.80 -3.57
C LEU A 147 10.89 -2.66 -2.31
N LEU A 148 11.39 -1.45 -2.03
CA LEU A 148 12.05 -1.14 -0.77
C LEU A 148 11.09 -1.23 0.42
N LEU A 149 9.85 -0.73 0.31
CA LEU A 149 8.84 -0.81 1.37
C LEU A 149 8.46 -2.26 1.69
N ILE A 150 8.28 -3.11 0.68
CA ILE A 150 8.05 -4.55 0.85
C ILE A 150 9.25 -5.22 1.54
N ARG A 151 10.47 -4.85 1.14
CA ARG A 151 11.70 -5.34 1.78
C ARG A 151 11.78 -4.94 3.26
N LEU A 152 11.40 -3.70 3.59
CA LEU A 152 11.35 -3.20 4.97
C LEU A 152 10.28 -3.92 5.79
N ALA A 153 9.08 -4.15 5.23
CA ALA A 153 8.03 -4.92 5.89
C ALA A 153 8.49 -6.34 6.22
N TYR A 154 9.26 -6.97 5.33
CA TYR A 154 9.89 -8.26 5.61
C TYR A 154 10.96 -8.17 6.71
N LYS A 155 11.90 -7.21 6.62
CA LYS A 155 12.94 -7.00 7.67
C LYS A 155 12.30 -6.83 9.05
N LYS A 156 11.15 -6.15 9.13
CA LYS A 156 10.36 -5.94 10.37
C LYS A 156 9.46 -7.12 10.77
N LYS A 157 9.52 -8.28 10.08
CA LYS A 157 8.66 -9.46 10.29
C LYS A 157 7.14 -9.15 10.19
N GLN A 158 6.79 -8.11 9.43
CA GLN A 158 5.41 -7.67 9.20
C GLN A 158 4.81 -8.29 7.92
N LEU A 159 5.57 -9.04 7.14
CA LEU A 159 5.13 -9.66 5.90
C LEU A 159 5.04 -11.18 6.07
N LEU A 160 3.87 -11.74 5.75
CA LEU A 160 3.60 -13.17 5.73
C LEU A 160 3.15 -13.55 4.33
N ILE A 161 3.72 -14.62 3.77
CA ILE A 161 3.34 -15.13 2.45
C ILE A 161 2.60 -16.44 2.64
N THR A 162 1.34 -16.48 2.22
CA THR A 162 0.50 -17.68 2.23
C THR A 162 0.50 -18.33 0.85
N GLN A 163 0.16 -19.61 0.81
CA GLN A 163 -0.15 -20.29 -0.44
C GLN A 163 -1.44 -19.72 -1.06
N SER A 164 -1.70 -20.04 -2.33
CA SER A 164 -2.90 -19.59 -3.05
C SER A 164 -4.17 -20.05 -2.32
N LEU A 165 -5.12 -19.14 -2.12
CA LEU A 165 -6.35 -19.36 -1.37
C LEU A 165 -7.49 -19.89 -2.25
N THR A 166 -7.19 -20.86 -3.12
CA THR A 166 -8.11 -21.34 -4.17
C THR A 166 -9.07 -22.44 -3.72
N SER A 167 -9.05 -22.86 -2.45
CA SER A 167 -9.94 -23.93 -1.98
C SER A 167 -11.40 -23.46 -1.93
N LYS A 168 -12.33 -24.38 -2.23
CA LYS A 168 -13.79 -24.14 -2.19
C LYS A 168 -14.26 -23.57 -0.85
N ALA A 169 -13.56 -23.89 0.23
CA ALA A 169 -13.83 -23.37 1.57
C ALA A 169 -13.72 -21.84 1.64
N PHE A 170 -12.78 -21.22 0.91
CA PHE A 170 -12.63 -19.77 0.91
C PHE A 170 -13.66 -19.07 0.01
N GLN A 171 -14.13 -19.72 -1.06
CA GLN A 171 -15.13 -19.14 -1.97
C GLN A 171 -16.48 -18.84 -1.28
N ASN A 172 -16.83 -19.66 -0.28
CA ASN A 172 -18.10 -19.57 0.45
C ASN A 172 -18.03 -18.70 1.71
N ILE A 173 -16.94 -17.95 1.93
CA ILE A 173 -16.82 -17.07 3.10
C ILE A 173 -17.61 -15.80 2.83
N HIS A 174 -18.74 -15.68 3.53
CA HIS A 174 -19.62 -14.50 3.45
C HIS A 174 -19.81 -13.81 4.81
N LYS A 175 -19.39 -14.46 5.90
CA LYS A 175 -19.64 -13.99 7.27
C LYS A 175 -18.40 -13.38 7.91
N THR A 176 -18.61 -12.30 8.64
CA THR A 176 -17.57 -11.62 9.44
C THR A 176 -17.01 -12.51 10.55
N SER A 177 -17.83 -13.41 11.12
CA SER A 177 -17.44 -14.33 12.19
C SER A 177 -16.40 -15.36 11.72
N GLU A 178 -16.54 -15.88 10.51
CA GLU A 178 -15.61 -16.83 9.88
C GLU A 178 -14.25 -16.18 9.63
N ILE A 179 -14.23 -14.93 9.17
CA ILE A 179 -12.99 -14.18 9.00
C ILE A 179 -12.32 -13.92 10.35
N LYS A 180 -13.09 -13.57 11.38
CA LYS A 180 -12.57 -13.34 12.73
C LYS A 180 -11.94 -14.61 13.31
N SER A 181 -12.55 -15.78 13.09
CA SER A 181 -11.96 -17.05 13.53
C SER A 181 -10.68 -17.35 12.76
N LEU A 182 -10.67 -17.19 11.43
CA LEU A 182 -9.50 -17.44 10.58
C LEU A 182 -8.30 -16.56 10.95
N LEU A 183 -8.56 -15.29 11.21
CA LEU A 183 -7.57 -14.36 11.74
C LEU A 183 -7.04 -14.85 13.10
N SER A 184 -7.91 -15.20 14.05
CA SER A 184 -7.49 -15.61 15.39
C SER A 184 -6.55 -16.83 15.40
N TYR A 185 -6.75 -17.78 14.48
CA TYR A 185 -5.88 -18.95 14.32
C TYR A 185 -4.49 -18.55 13.81
N GLN A 186 -4.42 -17.71 12.78
CA GLN A 186 -3.14 -17.23 12.23
C GLN A 186 -2.44 -16.21 13.13
N THR A 187 -3.19 -15.49 13.97
CA THR A 187 -2.67 -14.42 14.84
C THR A 187 -2.48 -14.83 16.30
N LYS A 188 -2.66 -16.11 16.66
CA LYS A 188 -2.34 -16.60 18.02
C LYS A 188 -0.85 -16.39 18.41
N SER A 189 0.02 -16.19 17.41
CA SER A 189 1.43 -15.79 17.55
C SER A 189 1.65 -14.26 17.53
N LEU A 190 0.62 -13.46 17.25
CA LEU A 190 0.69 -12.01 17.06
C LEU A 190 -0.35 -11.28 17.91
N SER A 191 -0.07 -11.21 19.20
CA SER A 191 -0.77 -10.40 20.19
C SER A 191 -0.41 -8.92 20.14
N SER A 192 -0.07 -8.34 18.98
CA SER A 192 0.09 -6.89 18.87
C SER A 192 -1.24 -6.25 18.51
N THR A 193 -1.95 -5.84 19.55
CA THR A 193 -3.27 -5.20 19.58
C THR A 193 -3.41 -3.94 18.70
N GLU A 194 -2.35 -3.43 18.08
CA GLU A 194 -2.35 -2.14 17.36
C GLU A 194 -2.25 -2.25 15.84
N GLN A 195 -1.81 -3.39 15.29
CA GLN A 195 -1.49 -3.46 13.86
C GLN A 195 -2.73 -3.78 13.01
N THR A 196 -2.82 -3.11 11.87
CA THR A 196 -3.87 -3.37 10.87
C THR A 196 -3.43 -4.49 9.94
N ILE A 197 -4.31 -5.44 9.62
CA ILE A 197 -4.00 -6.58 8.76
C ILE A 197 -4.45 -6.27 7.34
N LYS A 198 -3.52 -6.34 6.39
CA LYS A 198 -3.79 -6.15 4.96
C LYS A 198 -3.59 -7.45 4.22
N LEU A 199 -4.66 -7.98 3.65
CA LEU A 199 -4.61 -9.17 2.83
C LEU A 199 -4.50 -8.74 1.36
N VAL A 200 -3.41 -9.12 0.70
CA VAL A 200 -3.13 -8.78 -0.70
C VAL A 200 -3.32 -10.02 -1.57
N LEU A 201 -4.31 -9.95 -2.45
CA LEU A 201 -4.70 -11.03 -3.36
C LEU A 201 -4.18 -10.78 -4.78
N SER A 202 -3.96 -11.87 -5.52
CA SER A 202 -3.72 -11.79 -6.96
C SER A 202 -4.98 -11.26 -7.65
N LYS A 203 -4.85 -10.67 -8.85
CA LYS A 203 -6.00 -10.22 -9.63
C LYS A 203 -7.01 -11.35 -9.86
N ASP A 204 -6.53 -12.56 -10.16
CA ASP A 204 -7.39 -13.71 -10.44
C ASP A 204 -8.11 -14.20 -9.18
N GLU A 205 -7.40 -14.27 -8.06
CA GLU A 205 -7.96 -14.62 -6.75
C GLU A 205 -9.00 -13.59 -6.29
N TYR A 206 -8.72 -12.31 -6.51
CA TYR A 206 -9.64 -11.22 -6.19
C TYR A 206 -10.95 -11.33 -6.99
N ASN A 207 -10.87 -11.70 -8.27
CA ASN A 207 -12.05 -11.88 -9.10
C ASN A 207 -12.90 -13.10 -8.68
N ILE A 208 -12.25 -14.17 -8.18
CA ILE A 208 -12.95 -15.41 -7.80
C ILE A 208 -13.68 -15.24 -6.46
N PHE A 209 -13.00 -14.73 -5.44
CA PHE A 209 -13.56 -14.66 -4.07
C PHE A 209 -13.31 -13.32 -3.37
N GLY A 210 -12.50 -12.43 -3.95
CA GLY A 210 -12.11 -11.17 -3.33
C GLY A 210 -13.30 -10.28 -2.98
N GLU A 211 -14.32 -10.21 -3.83
CA GLU A 211 -15.52 -9.40 -3.55
C GLU A 211 -16.27 -9.86 -2.29
N ASN A 212 -16.46 -11.17 -2.14
CA ASN A 212 -17.10 -11.75 -0.96
C ASN A 212 -16.29 -11.48 0.30
N PHE A 213 -14.96 -11.61 0.20
CA PHE A 213 -14.04 -11.29 1.29
C PHE A 213 -14.02 -9.81 1.65
N VAL A 214 -14.07 -8.90 0.67
CA VAL A 214 -14.14 -7.46 0.93
C VAL A 214 -15.43 -7.14 1.68
N LYS A 215 -16.58 -7.68 1.24
CA LYS A 215 -17.87 -7.51 1.94
C LYS A 215 -17.82 -8.08 3.36
N ALA A 216 -17.30 -9.29 3.52
CA ALA A 216 -17.21 -9.97 4.81
C ALA A 216 -16.18 -9.33 5.75
N SER A 217 -15.19 -8.59 5.25
CA SER A 217 -14.17 -7.92 6.06
C SER A 217 -14.41 -6.42 6.27
N ALA A 218 -15.32 -5.80 5.52
CA ALA A 218 -15.54 -4.34 5.52
C ALA A 218 -15.91 -3.77 6.91
N ASN A 219 -16.60 -4.55 7.75
CA ASN A 219 -16.98 -4.12 9.10
C ASN A 219 -15.87 -4.31 10.17
N LEU A 220 -14.73 -4.93 9.80
CA LEU A 220 -13.62 -5.15 10.72
C LEU A 220 -12.64 -3.95 10.67
N PRO A 221 -12.52 -3.14 11.74
CA PRO A 221 -11.80 -1.86 11.70
C PRO A 221 -10.29 -2.00 11.42
N LYS A 222 -9.73 -3.18 11.71
CA LYS A 222 -8.30 -3.49 11.58
C LYS A 222 -7.99 -4.43 10.43
N MET A 223 -8.92 -4.67 9.50
CA MET A 223 -8.68 -5.53 8.35
C MET A 223 -9.02 -4.81 7.05
N SER A 224 -8.20 -5.00 6.02
CA SER A 224 -8.55 -4.60 4.67
C SER A 224 -8.06 -5.63 3.67
N VAL A 225 -8.92 -6.00 2.72
CA VAL A 225 -8.58 -6.85 1.58
C VAL A 225 -8.32 -5.95 0.38
N ILE A 226 -7.20 -6.16 -0.30
CA ILE A 226 -6.73 -5.31 -1.40
C ILE A 226 -6.25 -6.23 -2.53
N SER A 227 -6.48 -5.85 -3.78
CA SER A 227 -5.84 -6.52 -4.92
C SER A 227 -4.40 -6.03 -5.13
N GLU A 228 -3.55 -6.85 -5.74
CA GLU A 228 -2.19 -6.46 -6.14
C GLU A 228 -2.12 -5.15 -6.95
N ASN A 229 -3.19 -4.81 -7.68
CA ASN A 229 -3.24 -3.60 -8.50
C ASN A 229 -3.51 -2.32 -7.72
N GLN A 230 -4.22 -2.44 -6.59
CA GLN A 230 -4.53 -1.32 -5.69
C GLN A 230 -3.40 -1.04 -4.69
N LEU A 231 -2.31 -1.83 -4.74
CA LEU A 231 -1.13 -1.61 -3.91
C LEU A 231 -0.46 -0.28 -4.28
N THR A 232 -0.41 0.63 -3.30
CA THR A 232 0.17 1.96 -3.44
C THR A 232 1.14 2.24 -2.31
N ILE A 233 1.97 3.27 -2.45
CA ILE A 233 2.91 3.67 -1.40
C ILE A 233 2.19 3.96 -0.06
N ALA A 234 1.00 4.54 -0.12
CA ALA A 234 0.18 4.81 1.05
C ALA A 234 -0.30 3.55 1.79
N THR A 235 -0.27 2.36 1.17
CA THR A 235 -0.65 1.15 1.89
C THR A 235 0.35 0.77 2.97
N PHE A 236 1.62 1.16 2.82
CA PHE A 236 2.74 0.83 3.72
C PHE A 236 3.00 1.83 4.84
N THR A 237 2.30 2.98 4.86
CA THR A 237 2.56 4.02 5.87
C THR A 237 1.89 3.75 7.22
N LYS A 238 0.76 3.05 7.22
CA LYS A 238 0.10 2.62 8.47
C LYS A 238 0.86 1.43 9.05
N PRO A 239 0.90 1.26 10.39
CA PRO A 239 1.44 0.06 11.01
C PRO A 239 0.56 -1.13 10.60
N THR A 240 1.01 -1.87 9.59
CA THR A 240 0.23 -2.91 8.94
C THR A 240 1.02 -4.21 8.88
N LYS A 241 0.39 -5.32 9.25
CA LYS A 241 0.85 -6.64 8.88
C LYS A 241 0.28 -7.00 7.50
N PHE A 242 1.15 -7.38 6.58
CA PHE A 242 0.78 -7.80 5.24
C PHE A 242 0.70 -9.32 5.15
N ILE A 243 -0.39 -9.82 4.60
CA ILE A 243 -0.58 -11.22 4.22
C ILE A 243 -0.69 -11.24 2.70
N PHE A 244 0.34 -11.70 2.02
CA PHE A 244 0.36 -11.84 0.57
C PHE A 244 0.08 -13.29 0.18
N THR A 245 -0.73 -13.51 -0.86
CA THR A 245 -0.69 -14.80 -1.56
C THR A 245 0.60 -14.91 -2.37
N ALA A 246 1.13 -16.12 -2.52
CA ALA A 246 2.37 -16.36 -3.24
C ALA A 246 2.32 -15.83 -4.68
N THR A 247 1.17 -15.96 -5.34
CA THR A 247 0.89 -15.44 -6.68
C THR A 247 0.93 -13.91 -6.71
N ALA A 248 0.22 -13.24 -5.79
CA ALA A 248 0.24 -11.78 -5.66
C ALA A 248 1.65 -11.23 -5.40
N PHE A 249 2.43 -11.92 -4.56
CA PHE A 249 3.79 -11.52 -4.24
C PHE A 249 4.72 -11.58 -5.47
N LEU A 250 4.57 -12.60 -6.32
CA LEU A 250 5.35 -12.73 -7.56
C LEU A 250 4.92 -11.71 -8.62
N ASN A 251 3.61 -11.50 -8.78
CA ASN A 251 3.07 -10.53 -9.72
C ASN A 251 3.44 -9.08 -9.36
N THR A 252 3.34 -8.70 -8.07
CA THR A 252 3.76 -7.38 -7.60
C THR A 252 5.23 -7.11 -7.85
N ARG A 253 6.09 -8.12 -7.67
CA ARG A 253 7.50 -8.03 -8.03
C ARG A 253 7.67 -7.79 -9.54
N ALA A 254 7.03 -8.60 -10.39
CA ALA A 254 7.14 -8.47 -11.84
C ALA A 254 6.63 -7.11 -12.36
N LYS A 255 5.64 -6.53 -11.69
CA LYS A 255 5.06 -5.22 -12.04
C LYS A 255 5.97 -4.02 -11.77
N PHE A 256 6.79 -4.08 -10.72
CA PHE A 256 7.59 -2.93 -10.27
C PHE A 256 9.10 -3.06 -10.54
N LEU A 257 9.57 -4.24 -10.96
CA LEU A 257 10.91 -4.43 -11.53
C LEU A 257 11.01 -3.82 -12.93
#